data_AF-A0AB73BEU2-F1
#
_entry.id   AF-A0AB73BEU2-F1
#
_cell.length_a   1.000
_cell.length_b   1.000
_cell.length_c   1.000
_cell.angle_alpha   90.00
_cell.angle_beta   90.00
_cell.angle_gamma   90.00
#
_symmetry.space_group_name_H-M   'P 1'
#
loop_
_entity.id
_entity.type
_entity.pdbx_description
1 polymer ?
#
loop_
_entity_poly.entity_id
_entity_poly.type
_entity_poly.pdbx_seq_one_letter_code
_entity_poly.pdbx_strand_id
1 'polypeptide(L)'
;MTVKTAQARINLANIIESLLGYSITKVGSNGALSNDEKNYNPQGKLRPLYHISSDNSVLARAQKRQDLLLIKQQQNIETILAMAMAFCPDVASSKQPDADWVEHFIGLCEDTSNESMQTLWAKILTGETLNPGTFSIKSLQTLKHMTQREADALQKCVSLSSYNEKDDSHFILLGFYKKPSIFDLLRKGNKVSLNLGKTGISFPDILTLMDLNLLYRKEIESAVLKSGQELTLSFFSQKVTLKATSNDLVLSYYKFTQTGDELSKLINVPVNKVYKQLINSALEVEFDLAWHANK
;
A
#
# COMPACT_ATOMS: atom_id res chain seq x y z
N MET A 1 -29.88 -25.30 17.41
CA MET A 1 -28.66 -24.51 17.16
C MET A 1 -27.98 -25.11 15.94
N THR A 2 -27.97 -24.37 14.84
CA THR A 2 -27.74 -24.87 13.47
C THR A 2 -26.26 -25.15 13.22
N VAL A 3 -25.93 -26.15 12.39
CA VAL A 3 -24.58 -26.71 12.17
C VAL A 3 -23.48 -25.64 11.97
N LYS A 4 -23.79 -24.51 11.31
CA LYS A 4 -22.85 -23.38 11.16
C LYS A 4 -22.40 -22.75 12.49
N THR A 5 -23.29 -22.63 13.47
CA THR A 5 -22.96 -22.12 14.81
C THR A 5 -22.07 -23.09 15.58
N ALA A 6 -22.22 -24.39 15.35
CA ALA A 6 -21.33 -25.40 15.94
C ALA A 6 -19.92 -25.33 15.31
N GLN A 7 -19.83 -25.20 13.99
CA GLN A 7 -18.54 -25.08 13.30
C GLN A 7 -17.75 -23.84 13.72
N ALA A 8 -18.43 -22.68 13.85
CA ALA A 8 -17.78 -21.45 14.30
C ALA A 8 -17.17 -21.59 15.71
N ARG A 9 -17.88 -22.29 16.62
CA ARG A 9 -17.39 -22.57 17.98
C ARG A 9 -16.19 -23.52 17.97
N ILE A 10 -16.22 -24.56 17.14
CA ILE A 10 -15.09 -25.50 16.99
C ILE A 10 -13.87 -24.76 16.44
N ASN A 11 -14.04 -23.96 15.40
CA ASN A 11 -12.95 -23.16 14.83
C ASN A 11 -12.35 -22.21 15.87
N LEU A 12 -13.19 -21.53 16.66
CA LEU A 12 -12.73 -20.65 17.72
C LEU A 12 -11.99 -21.41 18.82
N ALA A 13 -12.47 -22.59 19.22
CA ALA A 13 -11.78 -23.44 20.20
C ALA A 13 -10.40 -23.88 19.70
N ASN A 14 -10.30 -24.30 18.44
CA ASN A 14 -9.03 -24.67 17.80
C ASN A 14 -8.06 -23.48 17.72
N ILE A 15 -8.55 -22.27 17.43
CA ILE A 15 -7.71 -21.06 17.45
C ILE A 15 -7.19 -20.79 18.87
N ILE A 16 -8.05 -20.89 19.88
CA ILE A 16 -7.65 -20.68 21.29
C ILE A 16 -6.59 -21.71 21.71
N GLU A 17 -6.81 -22.98 21.37
CA GLU A 17 -5.87 -24.06 21.67
C GLU A 17 -4.54 -23.89 20.93
N SER A 18 -4.56 -23.49 19.66
CA SER A 18 -3.36 -23.19 18.89
C SER A 18 -2.56 -22.01 19.46
N LEU A 19 -3.25 -20.94 19.89
CA LEU A 19 -2.61 -19.74 20.45
C LEU A 19 -2.05 -19.96 21.86
N LEU A 20 -2.72 -20.78 22.68
CA LEU A 20 -2.37 -20.94 24.09
C LEU A 20 -1.67 -22.27 24.40
N GLY A 21 -1.83 -23.27 23.55
CA GLY A 21 -1.41 -24.66 23.80
C GLY A 21 -2.31 -25.41 24.80
N TYR A 22 -3.51 -24.90 25.07
CA TYR A 22 -4.43 -25.44 26.07
C TYR A 22 -5.87 -25.34 25.59
N SER A 23 -6.66 -26.38 25.88
CA SER A 23 -8.07 -26.41 25.50
C SER A 23 -8.93 -25.45 26.34
N ILE A 24 -10.02 -24.98 25.73
CA ILE A 24 -11.04 -24.20 26.42
C ILE A 24 -12.21 -25.11 26.79
N THR A 25 -12.61 -25.09 28.06
CA THR A 25 -13.72 -25.93 28.55
C THR A 25 -14.78 -25.08 29.22
N LYS A 26 -16.04 -25.51 29.05
CA LYS A 26 -17.19 -24.90 29.72
C LYS A 26 -17.09 -25.21 31.21
N VAL A 27 -17.27 -24.21 32.05
CA VAL A 27 -17.32 -24.41 33.51
C VAL A 27 -18.52 -25.31 33.81
N GLY A 28 -18.28 -26.47 34.44
CA GLY A 28 -19.30 -27.46 34.75
C GLY A 28 -20.38 -26.88 35.67
N SER A 29 -21.65 -27.02 35.28
CA SER A 29 -22.80 -26.69 36.11
C SER A 29 -23.04 -27.79 37.15
N ASN A 30 -22.25 -27.78 38.23
CA ASN A 30 -22.59 -28.54 39.43
C ASN A 30 -23.64 -27.74 40.23
N GLY A 31 -24.92 -28.00 39.94
CA GLY A 31 -26.06 -27.51 40.73
C GLY A 31 -27.12 -26.79 39.89
N ALA A 32 -28.34 -27.33 39.93
CA ALA A 32 -29.65 -26.82 39.50
C ALA A 32 -29.70 -25.49 38.71
N LEU A 33 -30.23 -25.58 37.49
CA LEU A 33 -30.76 -24.43 36.75
C LEU A 33 -31.96 -23.86 37.51
N SER A 34 -31.78 -22.74 38.21
CA SER A 34 -32.85 -21.75 38.34
C SER A 34 -32.67 -20.74 37.21
N ASN A 35 -33.65 -20.71 36.31
CA ASN A 35 -33.81 -19.60 35.38
C ASN A 35 -33.94 -18.31 36.19
N ASP A 36 -33.24 -17.27 35.73
CA ASP A 36 -33.18 -15.90 36.26
C ASP A 36 -32.33 -15.68 37.51
N GLU A 37 -31.09 -15.21 37.28
CA GLU A 37 -30.64 -13.84 37.59
C GLU A 37 -29.12 -13.81 37.81
N LYS A 38 -28.42 -13.06 36.94
CA LYS A 38 -27.11 -12.44 37.20
C LYS A 38 -25.97 -13.43 37.59
N ASN A 39 -25.26 -13.92 36.55
CA ASN A 39 -23.94 -14.59 36.65
C ASN A 39 -22.85 -13.64 37.19
N TYR A 40 -23.02 -13.06 38.36
CA TYR A 40 -22.04 -12.18 38.99
C TYR A 40 -21.46 -12.85 40.24
N ASN A 41 -20.19 -12.63 40.52
CA ASN A 41 -19.56 -13.03 41.77
C ASN A 41 -20.00 -12.06 42.90
N PRO A 42 -19.69 -12.34 44.17
CA PRO A 42 -20.03 -11.47 45.30
C PRO A 42 -19.48 -10.03 45.21
N GLN A 43 -18.60 -9.75 44.25
CA GLN A 43 -18.02 -8.44 43.96
C GLN A 43 -18.71 -7.75 42.77
N GLY A 44 -19.82 -8.30 42.27
CA GLY A 44 -20.55 -7.75 41.13
C GLY A 44 -19.83 -7.92 39.78
N LYS A 45 -18.92 -8.90 39.63
CA LYS A 45 -18.23 -9.21 38.36
C LYS A 45 -18.78 -10.46 37.70
N LEU A 46 -18.94 -10.41 36.38
CA LEU A 46 -19.48 -11.51 35.58
C LEU A 46 -18.60 -12.77 35.71
N ARG A 47 -19.20 -13.92 36.04
CA ARG A 47 -18.51 -15.21 36.09
C ARG A 47 -18.31 -15.73 34.66
N PRO A 48 -17.07 -16.01 34.22
CA PRO A 48 -16.83 -16.50 32.88
C PRO A 48 -17.40 -17.92 32.72
N LEU A 49 -18.13 -18.15 31.63
CA LEU A 49 -18.75 -19.44 31.32
C LEU A 49 -17.74 -20.51 30.84
N TYR A 50 -16.53 -20.08 30.48
CA TYR A 50 -15.46 -20.94 29.98
C TYR A 50 -14.17 -20.61 30.70
N HIS A 51 -13.30 -21.61 30.85
CA HIS A 51 -11.95 -21.43 31.38
C HIS A 51 -10.95 -22.20 30.51
N ILE A 52 -9.70 -21.72 30.51
CA ILE A 52 -8.60 -22.43 29.89
C ILE A 52 -8.19 -23.56 30.83
N SER A 53 -8.22 -24.79 30.33
CA SER A 53 -7.85 -25.98 31.09
C SER A 53 -6.35 -26.16 31.05
N SER A 54 -5.67 -25.77 32.14
CA SER A 54 -4.22 -25.88 32.25
C SER A 54 -3.79 -26.02 33.70
N ASP A 55 -2.86 -26.96 33.93
CA ASP A 55 -2.19 -27.14 35.23
C ASP A 55 -1.06 -26.10 35.44
N ASN A 56 -0.73 -25.33 34.42
CA ASN A 56 0.34 -24.32 34.47
C ASN A 56 -0.18 -22.96 34.93
N SER A 57 0.62 -22.29 35.76
CA SER A 57 0.34 -20.92 36.20
C SER A 57 0.24 -19.95 35.01
N VAL A 58 -0.49 -18.84 35.18
CA VAL A 58 -0.59 -17.80 34.14
C VAL A 58 0.78 -17.28 33.72
N LEU A 59 1.71 -17.13 34.67
CA LEU A 59 3.08 -16.68 34.41
C LEU A 59 3.82 -17.65 33.49
N ALA A 60 3.81 -18.95 33.81
CA ALA A 60 4.48 -19.97 32.99
C ALA A 60 3.91 -20.02 31.57
N ARG A 61 2.59 -19.85 31.43
CA ARG A 61 1.94 -19.77 30.12
C ARG A 61 2.31 -18.51 29.35
N ALA A 62 2.43 -17.37 30.01
CA ALA A 62 2.84 -16.12 29.38
C ALA A 62 4.28 -16.18 28.87
N GLN A 63 5.20 -16.74 29.68
CA GLN A 63 6.61 -16.96 29.31
C GLN A 63 6.72 -17.88 28.09
N LYS A 64 6.10 -19.06 28.14
CA LYS A 64 6.10 -19.99 26.99
C LYS A 64 5.59 -19.34 25.70
N ARG A 65 4.52 -18.53 25.79
CA ARG A 65 3.99 -17.82 24.61
C ARG A 65 5.00 -16.79 24.07
N GLN A 66 5.71 -16.09 24.95
CA GLN A 66 6.76 -15.15 24.56
C GLN A 66 7.91 -15.86 23.86
N ASP A 67 8.39 -16.99 24.40
CA ASP A 67 9.48 -17.77 23.80
C ASP A 67 9.09 -18.24 22.38
N LEU A 68 7.88 -18.77 22.22
CA LEU A 68 7.38 -19.22 20.91
C LEU A 68 7.23 -18.06 19.91
N LEU A 69 6.83 -16.87 20.38
CA LEU A 69 6.76 -15.67 19.54
C LEU A 69 8.15 -15.29 19.02
N LEU A 70 9.14 -15.21 19.91
CA LEU A 70 10.51 -14.84 19.57
C LEU A 70 11.15 -15.84 18.60
N ILE A 71 10.94 -17.15 18.81
CA ILE A 71 11.41 -18.19 17.88
C ILE A 71 10.79 -17.98 16.49
N LYS A 72 9.48 -17.74 16.42
CA LYS A 72 8.79 -17.52 15.15
C LYS A 72 9.28 -16.25 14.44
N GLN A 73 9.47 -15.16 15.19
CA GLN A 73 10.01 -13.91 14.66
C GLN A 73 11.42 -14.11 14.10
N GLN A 74 12.28 -14.81 14.83
CA GLN A 74 13.63 -15.16 14.36
C GLN A 74 13.59 -15.97 13.05
N GLN A 75 12.71 -16.98 12.95
CA GLN A 75 12.52 -17.76 11.72
C GLN A 75 12.06 -16.89 10.53
N ASN A 76 11.14 -15.95 10.77
CA ASN A 76 10.70 -15.03 9.74
C ASN A 76 11.84 -14.13 9.26
N ILE A 77 12.64 -13.58 10.19
CA ILE A 77 13.82 -12.76 9.88
C ILE A 77 14.80 -13.55 9.02
N GLU A 78 15.21 -14.74 9.47
CA GLU A 78 16.17 -15.59 8.74
C GLU A 78 15.68 -15.95 7.34
N THR A 79 14.38 -16.25 7.20
CA THR A 79 13.76 -16.54 5.91
C THR A 79 13.86 -15.35 4.96
N ILE A 80 13.49 -14.15 5.43
CA ILE A 80 13.52 -12.92 4.62
C ILE A 80 14.96 -12.57 4.23
N LEU A 81 15.91 -12.67 5.16
CA LEU A 81 17.32 -12.40 4.89
C LEU A 81 17.91 -13.40 3.87
N ALA A 82 17.56 -14.69 3.98
CA ALA A 82 17.99 -15.70 3.02
C ALA A 82 17.40 -15.44 1.62
N MET A 83 16.11 -15.05 1.52
CA MET A 83 15.50 -14.64 0.25
C MET A 83 16.17 -13.40 -0.33
N ALA A 84 16.48 -12.40 0.50
CA ALA A 84 17.14 -11.17 0.06
C ALA A 84 18.52 -11.46 -0.53
N MET A 85 19.28 -12.37 0.08
CA MET A 85 20.56 -12.85 -0.47
C MET A 85 20.38 -13.54 -1.82
N ALA A 86 19.33 -14.36 -1.99
CA ALA A 86 19.05 -15.02 -3.27
C ALA A 86 18.64 -14.04 -4.38
N PHE A 87 18.03 -12.90 -4.03
CA PHE A 87 17.69 -11.84 -4.99
C PHE A 87 18.83 -10.85 -5.26
N CYS A 88 19.84 -10.82 -4.39
CA CYS A 88 20.95 -9.88 -4.51
C CYS A 88 21.87 -10.28 -5.67
N PRO A 89 22.05 -9.41 -6.69
CA PRO A 89 22.96 -9.70 -7.78
C PRO A 89 24.42 -9.53 -7.35
N ASP A 90 25.33 -10.25 -8.02
CA ASP A 90 26.79 -10.12 -7.82
C ASP A 90 27.32 -8.83 -8.46
N VAL A 91 27.04 -7.68 -7.83
CA VAL A 91 27.49 -6.35 -8.27
C VAL A 91 28.19 -5.62 -7.13
N ALA A 92 29.19 -4.81 -7.48
CA ALA A 92 29.84 -3.94 -6.50
C ALA A 92 28.86 -2.82 -6.09
N SER A 93 28.48 -2.80 -4.81
CA SER A 93 27.79 -1.65 -4.21
C SER A 93 28.82 -0.71 -3.58
N SER A 94 28.67 0.59 -3.83
CA SER A 94 29.58 1.63 -3.31
C SER A 94 29.19 2.10 -1.91
N LYS A 95 27.99 1.77 -1.43
CA LYS A 95 27.41 2.23 -0.15
C LYS A 95 26.63 1.11 0.51
N GLN A 96 26.58 1.15 1.84
CA GLN A 96 25.75 0.25 2.64
C GLN A 96 24.47 0.98 3.10
N PRO A 97 23.36 0.25 3.32
CA PRO A 97 22.22 0.80 4.03
C PRO A 97 22.63 1.35 5.39
N ASP A 98 21.89 2.36 5.84
CA ASP A 98 22.04 2.92 7.18
C ASP A 98 21.72 1.84 8.24
N ALA A 99 22.55 1.75 9.29
CA ALA A 99 22.41 0.70 10.30
C ALA A 99 21.10 0.84 11.10
N ASP A 100 20.69 2.07 11.41
CA ASP A 100 19.42 2.31 12.10
C ASP A 100 18.26 1.93 11.17
N TRP A 101 18.35 2.22 9.87
CA TRP A 101 17.34 1.76 8.91
C TRP A 101 17.19 0.23 8.92
N VAL A 102 18.30 -0.51 8.93
CA VAL A 102 18.27 -1.99 8.97
C VAL A 102 17.59 -2.49 10.23
N GLU A 103 17.91 -1.92 11.39
CA GLU A 103 17.29 -2.29 12.66
C GLU A 103 15.75 -2.06 12.63
N HIS A 104 15.32 -0.90 12.13
CA HIS A 104 13.89 -0.62 11.97
C HIS A 104 13.22 -1.55 10.95
N PHE A 105 13.89 -1.88 9.85
CA PHE A 105 13.39 -2.82 8.85
C PHE A 105 13.12 -4.20 9.47
N ILE A 106 14.02 -4.71 10.32
CA ILE A 106 13.85 -5.99 11.01
C ILE A 106 12.59 -5.98 11.88
N GLY A 107 12.42 -4.96 12.73
CA GLY A 107 11.21 -4.83 13.56
C GLY A 107 9.91 -4.68 12.76
N LEU A 108 9.97 -4.23 11.50
CA LEU A 108 8.80 -4.17 10.63
C LEU A 108 8.46 -5.55 10.04
N CYS A 109 9.45 -6.34 9.64
CA CYS A 109 9.23 -7.58 8.92
C CYS A 109 9.13 -8.84 9.80
N GLU A 110 9.62 -8.82 11.04
CA GLU A 110 9.72 -10.00 11.94
C GLU A 110 8.39 -10.72 12.21
N ASP A 111 7.26 -10.03 12.13
CA ASP A 111 5.93 -10.64 12.35
C ASP A 111 5.32 -11.27 11.07
N THR A 112 6.04 -11.21 9.95
CA THR A 112 5.52 -11.61 8.64
C THR A 112 5.83 -13.07 8.34
N SER A 113 4.81 -13.93 8.39
CA SER A 113 4.91 -15.35 7.98
C SER A 113 4.25 -15.67 6.65
N ASN A 114 3.62 -14.70 5.98
CA ASN A 114 3.07 -14.90 4.64
C ASN A 114 4.19 -14.83 3.61
N GLU A 115 4.37 -15.89 2.82
CA GLU A 115 5.49 -16.03 1.86
C GLU A 115 5.54 -14.90 0.82
N SER A 116 4.40 -14.46 0.29
CA SER A 116 4.36 -13.36 -0.68
C SER A 116 4.85 -12.05 -0.07
N MET A 117 4.47 -11.77 1.18
CA MET A 117 4.92 -10.59 1.91
C MET A 117 6.40 -10.71 2.33
N GLN A 118 6.86 -11.90 2.74
CA GLN A 118 8.28 -12.16 3.00
C GLN A 118 9.13 -11.92 1.75
N THR A 119 8.65 -12.37 0.59
CA THR A 119 9.29 -12.10 -0.71
C THR A 119 9.36 -10.61 -1.01
N LEU A 120 8.31 -9.85 -0.68
CA LEU A 120 8.30 -8.40 -0.84
C LEU A 120 9.33 -7.72 0.07
N TRP A 121 9.36 -8.07 1.36
CA TRP A 121 10.36 -7.57 2.30
C TRP A 121 11.79 -7.87 1.85
N ALA A 122 12.03 -9.08 1.36
CA ALA A 122 13.33 -9.47 0.82
C ALA A 122 13.75 -8.58 -0.37
N LYS A 123 12.85 -8.34 -1.32
CA LYS A 123 13.11 -7.43 -2.46
C LYS A 123 13.37 -5.99 -2.02
N ILE A 124 12.66 -5.51 -1.01
CA ILE A 124 12.88 -4.17 -0.44
C ILE A 124 14.30 -4.09 0.14
N LEU A 125 14.71 -5.06 0.94
CA LEU A 125 16.05 -5.10 1.52
C LEU A 125 17.13 -5.18 0.44
N THR A 126 16.95 -6.01 -0.58
CA THR A 126 17.85 -6.08 -1.73
C THR A 126 17.94 -4.73 -2.44
N GLY A 127 16.81 -4.07 -2.70
CA GLY A 127 16.77 -2.76 -3.35
C GLY A 127 17.48 -1.67 -2.54
N GLU A 128 17.26 -1.64 -1.22
CA GLU A 128 17.94 -0.70 -0.32
C GLU A 128 19.44 -0.97 -0.25
N THR A 129 19.86 -2.25 -0.30
CA THR A 129 21.28 -2.64 -0.33
C THR A 129 21.98 -2.20 -1.61
N LEU A 130 21.28 -2.27 -2.75
CA LEU A 130 21.81 -1.85 -4.04
C LEU A 130 21.82 -0.33 -4.20
N ASN A 131 20.80 0.35 -3.68
CA ASN A 131 20.66 1.79 -3.78
C ASN A 131 20.09 2.36 -2.46
N PRO A 132 20.96 2.61 -1.45
CA PRO A 132 20.52 3.18 -0.18
C PRO A 132 19.77 4.50 -0.34
N GLY A 133 18.70 4.68 0.43
CA GLY A 133 17.74 5.79 0.34
C GLY A 133 16.59 5.52 -0.63
N THR A 134 16.37 4.27 -1.07
CA THR A 134 15.26 3.95 -1.98
C THR A 134 13.93 3.89 -1.25
N PHE A 135 13.91 3.41 -0.01
CA PHE A 135 12.72 3.32 0.83
C PHE A 135 12.96 3.96 2.19
N SER A 136 12.10 4.87 2.60
CA SER A 136 12.08 5.41 3.95
C SER A 136 11.35 4.48 4.93
N ILE A 137 11.70 4.54 6.21
CA ILE A 137 11.00 3.79 7.27
C ILE A 137 9.51 4.13 7.31
N LYS A 138 9.13 5.38 7.02
CA LYS A 138 7.73 5.80 6.92
C LYS A 138 6.97 5.00 5.84
N SER A 139 7.61 4.74 4.71
CA SER A 139 7.01 3.95 3.64
C SER A 139 6.87 2.48 4.01
N LEU A 140 7.86 1.92 4.69
CA LEU A 140 7.79 0.54 5.18
C LEU A 140 6.71 0.36 6.25
N GLN A 141 6.56 1.33 7.17
CA GLN A 141 5.46 1.35 8.13
C GLN A 141 4.11 1.40 7.41
N THR A 142 3.97 2.29 6.42
CA THR A 142 2.73 2.38 5.63
C THR A 142 2.42 1.03 4.96
N LEU A 143 3.41 0.43 4.30
CA LEU A 143 3.30 -0.88 3.67
C LEU A 143 2.87 -1.99 4.65
N LYS A 144 3.44 -2.04 5.86
CA LYS A 144 3.11 -3.03 6.91
C LYS A 144 1.62 -2.97 7.29
N HIS A 145 1.00 -1.80 7.20
CA HIS A 145 -0.40 -1.58 7.60
C HIS A 145 -1.39 -1.59 6.43
N MET A 146 -0.92 -1.60 5.19
CA MET A 146 -1.80 -1.63 4.02
C MET A 146 -2.56 -2.96 3.93
N THR A 147 -3.86 -2.84 3.73
CA THR A 147 -4.75 -3.94 3.37
C THR A 147 -4.59 -4.32 1.90
N GLN A 148 -5.05 -5.51 1.52
CA GLN A 148 -5.06 -5.93 0.12
C GLN A 148 -5.81 -4.94 -0.79
N ARG A 149 -6.95 -4.42 -0.32
CA ARG A 149 -7.75 -3.44 -1.07
C ARG A 149 -6.98 -2.15 -1.34
N GLU A 150 -6.19 -1.69 -0.38
CA GLU A 150 -5.36 -0.49 -0.51
C GLU A 150 -4.18 -0.71 -1.46
N ALA A 151 -3.57 -1.89 -1.41
CA ALA A 151 -2.54 -2.30 -2.36
C ALA A 151 -3.08 -2.37 -3.80
N ASP A 152 -4.29 -2.94 -3.99
CA ASP A 152 -4.96 -2.99 -5.29
C ASP A 152 -5.27 -1.57 -5.82
N ALA A 153 -5.69 -0.66 -4.94
CA ALA A 153 -5.91 0.75 -5.30
C ALA A 153 -4.60 1.44 -5.74
N LEU A 154 -3.50 1.19 -5.03
CA LEU A 154 -2.18 1.72 -5.38
C LEU A 154 -1.73 1.16 -6.75
N GLN A 155 -1.86 -0.15 -6.98
CA GLN A 155 -1.49 -0.76 -8.26
C GLN A 155 -2.26 -0.15 -9.44
N LYS A 156 -3.57 0.06 -9.28
CA LYS A 156 -4.38 0.76 -10.29
C LYS A 156 -3.85 2.17 -10.53
N CYS A 157 -3.57 2.95 -9.49
CA CYS A 157 -3.00 4.29 -9.62
C CYS A 157 -1.65 4.31 -10.32
N VAL A 158 -0.74 3.40 -9.97
CA VAL A 158 0.59 3.31 -10.59
C VAL A 158 0.46 3.05 -12.10
N SER A 159 -0.50 2.23 -12.53
CA SER A 159 -0.78 2.02 -13.97
C SER A 159 -1.25 3.27 -14.73
N LEU A 160 -1.68 4.32 -14.02
CA LEU A 160 -2.08 5.62 -14.56
C LEU A 160 -1.02 6.70 -14.32
N SER A 161 0.01 6.39 -13.54
CA SER A 161 1.01 7.36 -13.12
C SER A 161 2.11 7.51 -14.16
N SER A 162 2.59 8.73 -14.32
CA SER A 162 3.80 9.06 -15.05
C SER A 162 4.84 9.64 -14.10
N TYR A 163 6.10 9.33 -14.35
CA TYR A 163 7.24 9.90 -13.65
C TYR A 163 7.75 11.17 -14.36
N ASN A 164 7.95 12.23 -13.57
CA ASN A 164 8.62 13.46 -13.98
C ASN A 164 10.08 13.44 -13.50
N GLU A 165 11.03 13.36 -14.44
CA GLU A 165 12.47 13.35 -14.14
C GLU A 165 12.94 14.63 -13.43
N LYS A 166 12.29 15.78 -13.68
CA LYS A 166 12.70 17.07 -13.05
C LYS A 166 12.33 17.14 -11.57
N ASP A 167 11.22 16.53 -11.20
CA ASP A 167 10.65 16.60 -9.85
C ASP A 167 10.93 15.33 -9.04
N ASP A 168 11.58 14.34 -9.66
CA ASP A 168 11.80 12.99 -9.12
C ASP A 168 10.54 12.38 -8.48
N SER A 169 9.40 12.47 -9.19
CA SER A 169 8.11 12.11 -8.61
C SER A 169 7.08 11.67 -9.65
N HIS A 170 6.23 10.74 -9.24
CA HIS A 170 5.10 10.25 -10.01
C HIS A 170 3.87 11.16 -9.85
N PHE A 171 3.06 11.20 -10.91
CA PHE A 171 1.81 11.91 -10.92
C PHE A 171 0.81 11.28 -11.89
N ILE A 172 -0.48 11.53 -11.66
CA ILE A 172 -1.59 11.09 -12.52
C ILE A 172 -2.18 12.34 -13.17
N LEU A 173 -2.06 12.43 -14.50
CA LEU A 173 -2.61 13.54 -15.27
C LEU A 173 -4.15 13.51 -15.23
N LEU A 174 -4.73 14.64 -14.84
CA LEU A 174 -6.18 14.86 -14.80
C LEU A 174 -6.68 15.61 -16.02
N GLY A 175 -5.80 16.32 -16.70
CA GLY A 175 -6.09 17.04 -17.94
C GLY A 175 -5.35 18.35 -18.00
N PHE A 176 -5.92 19.31 -18.72
CA PHE A 176 -5.32 20.62 -18.87
C PHE A 176 -6.39 21.69 -19.01
N TYR A 177 -5.98 22.94 -18.83
CA TYR A 177 -6.78 24.07 -19.23
C TYR A 177 -5.90 25.15 -19.86
N LYS A 178 -6.52 26.01 -20.66
CA LYS A 178 -5.88 27.22 -21.16
C LYS A 178 -6.28 28.41 -20.30
N LYS A 179 -5.32 29.18 -19.78
CA LYS A 179 -5.63 30.36 -18.98
C LYS A 179 -6.50 31.32 -19.80
N PRO A 180 -7.58 31.86 -19.21
CA PRO A 180 -8.46 32.77 -19.93
C PRO A 180 -7.71 34.03 -20.34
N SER A 181 -7.77 34.37 -21.63
CA SER A 181 -7.40 35.69 -22.12
C SER A 181 -8.58 36.67 -21.97
N ILE A 182 -8.32 37.98 -22.01
CA ILE A 182 -9.36 39.03 -21.95
C ILE A 182 -10.43 38.84 -23.03
N PHE A 183 -10.07 38.26 -24.17
CA PHE A 183 -10.98 37.94 -25.28
C PHE A 183 -11.77 36.62 -25.10
N ASP A 184 -11.43 35.77 -24.12
CA ASP A 184 -12.06 34.46 -23.91
C ASP A 184 -13.33 34.50 -23.04
N LEU A 185 -13.77 35.67 -22.58
CA LEU A 185 -14.96 35.83 -21.73
C LEU A 185 -16.26 35.33 -22.41
N LEU A 186 -16.25 35.11 -23.73
CA LEU A 186 -17.36 34.54 -24.51
C LEU A 186 -17.25 33.03 -24.79
N ARG A 187 -16.14 32.35 -24.47
CA ARG A 187 -15.94 30.93 -24.78
C ARG A 187 -16.33 30.02 -23.61
N LYS A 188 -17.08 28.96 -23.93
CA LYS A 188 -17.56 27.95 -22.97
C LYS A 188 -16.41 26.99 -22.65
N GLY A 189 -15.71 27.24 -21.53
CA GLY A 189 -14.84 26.31 -20.81
C GLY A 189 -13.61 25.79 -21.56
N ASN A 190 -12.43 26.35 -21.25
CA ASN A 190 -11.15 25.91 -21.82
C ASN A 190 -10.50 24.73 -21.05
N LYS A 191 -11.25 23.99 -20.22
CA LYS A 191 -10.73 22.88 -19.41
C LYS A 191 -11.10 21.54 -20.03
N VAL A 192 -10.10 20.73 -20.31
CA VAL A 192 -10.24 19.34 -20.75
C VAL A 192 -9.86 18.44 -19.59
N SER A 193 -10.70 17.45 -19.28
CA SER A 193 -10.46 16.51 -18.19
C SER A 193 -10.45 15.06 -18.68
N LEU A 194 -9.54 14.26 -18.16
CA LEU A 194 -9.50 12.82 -18.35
C LEU A 194 -10.50 12.17 -17.38
N ASN A 195 -11.48 11.44 -17.92
CA ASN A 195 -12.41 10.68 -17.10
C ASN A 195 -11.74 9.38 -16.61
N LEU A 196 -11.04 9.46 -15.48
CA LEU A 196 -10.35 8.32 -14.88
C LEU A 196 -11.28 7.15 -14.54
N GLY A 197 -12.58 7.38 -14.33
CA GLY A 197 -13.55 6.30 -14.07
C GLY A 197 -13.60 5.24 -15.17
N LYS A 198 -13.21 5.59 -16.40
CA LYS A 198 -13.13 4.64 -17.54
C LYS A 198 -11.95 3.66 -17.44
N THR A 199 -10.95 3.93 -16.59
CA THR A 199 -9.75 3.09 -16.46
C THR A 199 -9.91 1.97 -15.43
N GLY A 200 -11.04 1.94 -14.72
CA GLY A 200 -11.31 0.98 -13.64
C GLY A 200 -10.91 1.46 -12.25
N ILE A 201 -10.41 2.70 -12.13
CA ILE A 201 -10.21 3.35 -10.84
C ILE A 201 -11.44 4.13 -10.40
N SER A 202 -11.81 3.98 -9.13
CA SER A 202 -12.91 4.74 -8.53
C SER A 202 -12.38 5.96 -7.76
N PHE A 203 -13.20 6.99 -7.58
CA PHE A 203 -12.81 8.12 -6.74
C PHE A 203 -12.51 7.72 -5.28
N PRO A 204 -13.25 6.78 -4.65
CA PRO A 204 -12.86 6.23 -3.36
C PRO A 204 -11.46 5.60 -3.32
N ASP A 205 -10.98 4.99 -4.41
CA ASP A 205 -9.61 4.46 -4.47
C ASP A 205 -8.59 5.62 -4.34
N ILE A 206 -8.82 6.73 -5.04
CA ILE A 206 -7.98 7.94 -4.94
C ILE A 206 -7.99 8.50 -3.51
N LEU A 207 -9.18 8.63 -2.91
CA LEU A 207 -9.32 9.13 -1.53
C LEU A 207 -8.60 8.23 -0.53
N THR A 208 -8.70 6.91 -0.70
CA THR A 208 -7.99 5.94 0.13
C THR A 208 -6.48 6.19 0.09
N LEU A 209 -5.91 6.40 -1.10
CA LEU A 209 -4.47 6.67 -1.24
C LEU A 209 -4.06 8.03 -0.67
N MET A 210 -4.95 9.04 -0.70
CA MET A 210 -4.71 10.31 0.00
C MET A 210 -4.73 10.15 1.52
N ASP A 211 -5.61 9.29 2.05
CA ASP A 211 -5.70 9.02 3.48
C ASP A 211 -4.51 8.21 4.01
N LEU A 212 -3.98 7.30 3.19
CA LEU A 212 -2.68 6.64 3.41
C LEU A 212 -1.48 7.57 3.19
N ASN A 213 -1.71 8.83 2.83
CA ASN A 213 -0.67 9.81 2.51
C ASN A 213 0.28 9.34 1.38
N LEU A 214 -0.24 8.58 0.41
CA LEU A 214 0.48 8.17 -0.80
C LEU A 214 0.31 9.20 -1.92
N LEU A 215 -0.81 9.92 -1.93
CA LEU A 215 -1.08 11.05 -2.82
C LEU A 215 -1.23 12.33 -2.00
N TYR A 216 -0.80 13.46 -2.56
CA TYR A 216 -1.17 14.76 -2.01
C TYR A 216 -2.68 14.99 -2.14
N ARG A 217 -3.28 15.61 -1.12
CA ARG A 217 -4.74 15.82 -1.04
C ARG A 217 -5.29 16.86 -2.02
N LYS A 218 -4.43 17.67 -2.63
CA LYS A 218 -4.82 18.71 -3.58
C LYS A 218 -4.31 18.37 -4.97
N GLU A 219 -5.13 18.68 -5.98
CA GLU A 219 -4.66 18.76 -7.36
C GLU A 219 -3.52 19.79 -7.44
N ILE A 220 -2.51 19.46 -8.23
CA ILE A 220 -1.36 20.33 -8.49
C ILE A 220 -1.41 20.74 -9.95
N GLU A 221 -1.02 21.99 -10.20
CA GLU A 221 -0.94 22.55 -11.53
C GLU A 221 0.53 22.65 -11.99
N SER A 222 0.77 22.44 -13.28
CA SER A 222 2.08 22.70 -13.86
C SER A 222 2.36 24.21 -13.92
N ALA A 223 3.63 24.56 -14.15
CA ALA A 223 3.94 25.86 -14.71
C ALA A 223 3.20 26.05 -16.06
N VAL A 224 2.99 27.31 -16.44
CA VAL A 224 2.39 27.65 -17.73
C VAL A 224 3.30 27.20 -18.86
N LEU A 225 2.76 26.42 -19.79
CA LEU A 225 3.45 25.97 -20.98
C LEU A 225 3.32 26.99 -22.11
N LYS A 226 4.42 27.23 -22.81
CA LYS A 226 4.46 28.05 -24.02
C LYS A 226 4.35 27.16 -25.27
N SER A 227 3.88 27.74 -26.37
CA SER A 227 3.88 27.08 -27.67
C SER A 227 5.29 26.61 -28.03
N GLY A 228 5.40 25.38 -28.50
CA GLY A 228 6.65 24.69 -28.81
C GLY A 228 7.35 24.06 -27.60
N GLN A 229 6.91 24.30 -26.37
CA GLN A 229 7.51 23.70 -25.18
C GLN A 229 7.17 22.21 -25.09
N GLU A 230 8.19 21.39 -24.80
CA GLU A 230 8.05 19.95 -24.65
C GLU A 230 8.02 19.52 -23.17
N LEU A 231 7.20 18.50 -22.90
CA LEU A 231 7.16 17.77 -21.64
C LEU A 231 7.16 16.28 -21.95
N THR A 232 8.01 15.52 -21.25
CA THR A 232 8.02 14.06 -21.35
C THR A 232 7.31 13.44 -20.16
N LEU A 233 6.32 12.60 -20.45
CA LEU A 233 5.67 11.74 -19.48
C LEU A 233 6.29 10.34 -19.59
N SER A 234 6.99 9.90 -18.54
CA SER A 234 7.58 8.57 -18.47
C SER A 234 6.64 7.60 -17.77
N PHE A 235 6.25 6.53 -18.45
CA PHE A 235 5.60 5.36 -17.87
C PHE A 235 6.61 4.21 -17.81
N PHE A 236 6.26 3.11 -17.14
CA PHE A 236 7.15 1.96 -16.92
C PHE A 236 7.98 1.56 -18.16
N SER A 237 7.31 1.23 -19.28
CA SER A 237 7.98 0.79 -20.52
C SER A 237 7.80 1.73 -21.72
N GLN A 238 7.19 2.90 -21.51
CA GLN A 238 6.88 3.83 -22.60
C GLN A 238 7.04 5.27 -22.13
N LYS A 239 7.47 6.15 -23.03
CA LYS A 239 7.46 7.61 -22.84
C LYS A 239 6.53 8.24 -23.86
N VAL A 240 5.89 9.33 -23.49
CA VAL A 240 5.22 10.22 -24.46
C VAL A 240 5.76 11.62 -24.30
N THR A 241 6.21 12.20 -25.40
CA THR A 241 6.57 13.61 -25.49
C THR A 241 5.32 14.38 -25.92
N LEU A 242 4.96 15.38 -25.13
CA LEU A 242 3.90 16.34 -25.37
C LEU A 242 4.54 17.66 -25.77
N LYS A 243 4.28 18.12 -27.00
CA LYS A 243 4.71 19.45 -27.45
C LYS A 243 3.51 20.38 -27.52
N ALA A 244 3.49 21.39 -26.67
CA ALA A 244 2.38 22.35 -26.64
C ALA A 244 2.25 23.08 -27.98
N THR A 245 1.07 23.07 -28.59
CA THR A 245 0.83 23.78 -29.87
C THR A 245 0.45 25.24 -29.64
N SER A 246 -0.07 25.57 -28.45
CA SER A 246 -0.45 26.93 -28.07
C SER A 246 0.13 27.38 -26.73
N ASN A 247 0.06 28.69 -26.47
CA ASN A 247 0.49 29.28 -25.21
C ASN A 247 -0.56 29.11 -24.12
N ASP A 248 -0.13 29.34 -22.89
CA ASP A 248 -0.98 29.50 -21.71
C ASP A 248 -1.69 28.22 -21.26
N LEU A 249 -1.15 27.07 -21.66
CA LEU A 249 -1.63 25.76 -21.25
C LEU A 249 -1.09 25.40 -19.86
N VAL A 250 -1.95 24.83 -19.02
CA VAL A 250 -1.63 24.39 -17.67
C VAL A 250 -2.17 22.97 -17.49
N LEU A 251 -1.31 22.04 -17.10
CA LEU A 251 -1.70 20.67 -16.77
C LEU A 251 -2.19 20.63 -15.32
N SER A 252 -3.22 19.84 -15.03
CA SER A 252 -3.64 19.49 -13.67
C SER A 252 -3.40 18.00 -13.42
N TYR A 253 -2.91 17.65 -12.23
CA TYR A 253 -2.58 16.27 -11.86
C TYR A 253 -2.67 16.00 -10.36
N TYR A 254 -2.86 14.73 -9.99
CA TYR A 254 -2.55 14.25 -8.64
C TYR A 254 -1.07 13.89 -8.55
N LYS A 255 -0.37 14.37 -7.53
CA LYS A 255 1.05 14.06 -7.32
C LYS A 255 1.22 13.05 -6.18
N PHE A 256 2.16 12.13 -6.34
CA PHE A 256 2.55 11.20 -5.30
C PHE A 256 3.34 11.95 -4.22
N THR A 257 3.16 11.53 -2.96
CA THR A 257 4.08 11.93 -1.90
C THR A 257 5.37 11.11 -2.01
N GLN A 258 6.42 11.45 -1.27
CA GLN A 258 7.60 10.59 -1.14
C GLN A 258 7.22 9.15 -0.81
N THR A 259 6.29 8.94 0.12
CA THR A 259 5.84 7.59 0.48
C THR A 259 5.15 6.88 -0.68
N GLY A 260 4.31 7.58 -1.43
CA GLY A 260 3.71 7.02 -2.65
C GLY A 260 4.76 6.65 -3.70
N ASP A 261 5.74 7.54 -3.93
CA ASP A 261 6.80 7.37 -4.91
C ASP A 261 7.73 6.20 -4.58
N GLU A 262 8.05 6.02 -3.32
CA GLU A 262 8.86 4.88 -2.88
C GLU A 262 8.07 3.58 -3.06
N LEU A 263 6.81 3.52 -2.60
CA LEU A 263 6.01 2.30 -2.70
C LEU A 263 5.60 1.95 -4.15
N SER A 264 5.49 2.94 -5.05
CA SER A 264 5.20 2.67 -6.46
C SER A 264 6.31 1.88 -7.16
N LYS A 265 7.57 2.01 -6.72
CA LYS A 265 8.73 1.25 -7.24
C LYS A 265 8.60 -0.27 -7.05
N LEU A 266 7.74 -0.71 -6.12
CA LEU A 266 7.46 -2.13 -5.90
C LEU A 266 6.48 -2.70 -6.93
N ILE A 267 5.88 -1.85 -7.78
CA ILE A 267 4.81 -2.21 -8.69
C ILE A 267 5.27 -2.08 -10.14
N ASN A 268 5.49 -3.22 -10.78
CA ASN A 268 5.88 -3.29 -12.18
C ASN A 268 4.65 -3.55 -13.07
N VAL A 269 3.91 -2.49 -13.40
CA VAL A 269 2.74 -2.56 -14.28
C VAL A 269 2.90 -1.64 -15.50
N PRO A 270 2.50 -2.10 -16.71
CA PRO A 270 2.49 -1.24 -17.88
C PRO A 270 1.42 -0.16 -17.75
N VAL A 271 1.57 0.90 -18.55
CA VAL A 271 0.54 1.95 -18.66
C VAL A 271 -0.81 1.34 -19.04
N ASN A 272 -1.87 1.76 -18.34
CA ASN A 272 -3.22 1.32 -18.62
C ASN A 272 -3.63 1.72 -20.06
N LYS A 273 -4.09 0.75 -20.84
CA LYS A 273 -4.42 0.96 -22.27
C LYS A 273 -5.53 1.99 -22.49
N VAL A 274 -6.56 1.99 -21.63
CA VAL A 274 -7.67 2.96 -21.71
C VAL A 274 -7.17 4.34 -21.35
N TYR A 275 -6.33 4.44 -20.32
CA TYR A 275 -5.73 5.72 -19.92
C TYR A 275 -4.85 6.32 -21.02
N LYS A 276 -4.04 5.49 -21.68
CA LYS A 276 -3.26 5.91 -22.86
C LYS A 276 -4.15 6.47 -23.97
N GLN A 277 -5.29 5.84 -24.25
CA GLN A 277 -6.26 6.35 -25.22
C GLN A 277 -6.87 7.69 -24.76
N LEU A 278 -7.21 7.82 -23.48
CA LEU A 278 -7.71 9.08 -22.91
C LEU A 278 -6.70 10.22 -23.02
N ILE A 279 -5.41 9.96 -22.76
CA ILE A 279 -4.33 10.94 -22.94
C ILE A 279 -4.30 11.42 -24.40
N ASN A 280 -4.29 10.50 -25.36
CA ASN A 280 -4.25 10.85 -26.77
C ASN A 280 -5.44 11.72 -27.17
N SER A 281 -6.66 11.25 -26.93
CA SER A 281 -7.88 11.96 -27.35
C SER A 281 -8.08 13.28 -26.60
N ALA A 282 -7.65 13.38 -25.34
CA ALA A 282 -7.81 14.62 -24.58
C ALA A 282 -6.81 15.69 -25.02
N LEU A 283 -5.56 15.31 -25.33
CA LEU A 283 -4.48 16.26 -25.55
C LEU A 283 -4.24 16.62 -27.02
N GLU A 284 -4.69 15.80 -27.99
CA GLU A 284 -4.38 15.97 -29.42
C GLU A 284 -4.76 17.33 -30.03
N VAL A 285 -5.68 18.07 -29.40
CA VAL A 285 -6.10 19.39 -29.88
C VAL A 285 -5.06 20.48 -29.58
N GLU A 286 -4.37 20.39 -28.45
CA GLU A 286 -3.48 21.44 -27.92
C GLU A 286 -2.04 20.97 -27.73
N PHE A 287 -1.75 19.71 -28.06
CA PHE A 287 -0.44 19.09 -27.97
C PHE A 287 -0.18 18.16 -29.16
N ASP A 288 1.03 18.21 -29.72
CA ASP A 288 1.55 17.14 -30.58
C ASP A 288 2.09 16.03 -29.66
N LEU A 289 1.61 14.80 -29.84
CA LEU A 289 2.01 13.64 -29.03
C LEU A 289 2.89 12.67 -29.80
N ALA A 290 4.06 12.33 -29.23
CA ALA A 290 4.95 11.31 -29.77
C ALA A 290 5.25 10.23 -28.72
N TRP A 291 4.79 9.00 -28.96
CA TRP A 291 5.03 7.84 -28.09
C TRP A 291 6.30 7.10 -28.50
N HIS A 292 7.11 6.75 -27.52
CA HIS A 292 8.35 6.00 -27.67
C HIS A 292 8.37 4.82 -26.68
N ALA A 293 8.93 3.69 -27.09
CA ALA A 293 9.25 2.62 -26.15
C ALA A 293 10.48 3.04 -25.32
N ASN A 294 10.49 2.72 -24.03
CA ASN A 294 11.70 2.83 -23.22
C ASN A 294 12.68 1.76 -23.72
N LYS A 295 13.91 2.16 -24.05
CA LYS A 295 15.01 1.23 -24.30
C LYS A 295 15.46 0.59 -23.01
#